data_AF-A0A8S0R6B7-F1
#
_entry.id   AF-A0A8S0R6B7-F1
#
_cell.length_a   1.000
_cell.length_b   1.000
_cell.length_c   1.000
_cell.angle_alpha   90.00
_cell.angle_beta   90.00
_cell.angle_gamma   90.00
#
_symmetry.space_group_name_H-M   'P 1'
#
loop_
_entity.id
_entity.type
_entity.pdbx_description
1 polymer ?
#
loop_
_entity_poly.entity_id
_entity_poly.type
_entity_poly.pdbx_seq_one_letter_code
_entity_poly.pdbx_strand_id
1 'polypeptide(L)'
;MHHICEDNIRKPVITTAAVLGNQMPGSPDLALGTLLMRPTVLAELEKEIALLEENYGSVPHVYLICENDIVTHQRFQNCVIHQRFQNCDEVKMISGADHMAMFSKPKELCFFLQERAEKY
;
A
#
# COMPACT_ATOMS: atom_id res chain seq x y z
N MET A 1 -23.54 2.82 1.40
CA MET A 1 -22.38 2.12 0.83
C MET A 1 -21.11 2.97 0.77
N HIS A 2 -21.21 4.30 0.84
CA HIS A 2 -20.05 5.23 0.91
C HIS A 2 -19.38 5.36 2.29
N HIS A 3 -20.10 5.03 3.37
CA HIS A 3 -19.62 5.27 4.74
C HIS A 3 -18.46 4.39 5.22
N ILE A 4 -18.16 3.28 4.54
CA ILE A 4 -17.24 2.25 5.08
C ILE A 4 -15.77 2.53 4.69
N CYS A 5 -15.53 3.34 3.65
CA CYS A 5 -14.16 3.62 3.18
C CYS A 5 -13.50 4.79 3.94
N GLU A 6 -14.29 5.64 4.61
CA GLU A 6 -13.78 6.82 5.33
C GLU A 6 -13.37 6.55 6.78
N ASP A 7 -13.86 5.47 7.40
CA ASP A 7 -13.70 5.22 8.83
C ASP A 7 -12.26 4.92 9.29
N ASN A 8 -11.32 4.71 8.35
CA ASN A 8 -9.90 4.49 8.65
C ASN A 8 -8.98 5.69 8.33
N ILE A 9 -9.52 6.81 7.84
CA ILE A 9 -8.73 7.99 7.48
C ILE A 9 -8.25 8.76 8.75
N ARG A 10 -8.87 8.55 9.91
CA ARG A 10 -8.66 9.35 11.14
C ARG A 10 -7.91 8.64 12.27
N LYS A 11 -7.02 7.68 11.99
CA LYS A 11 -6.12 7.16 13.04
C LYS A 11 -4.72 7.73 12.89
N PRO A 12 -4.19 8.42 13.92
CA PRO A 12 -2.90 9.09 13.83
C PRO A 12 -1.77 8.09 13.56
N VAL A 13 -0.83 8.56 12.75
CA VAL A 13 0.38 7.94 12.16
C VAL A 13 1.34 7.29 13.17
N ILE A 14 1.05 7.36 14.47
CA ILE A 14 1.79 6.68 15.56
C ILE A 14 1.62 5.15 15.49
N THR A 15 0.67 4.66 14.69
CA THR A 15 0.32 3.24 14.57
C THR A 15 1.34 2.40 13.79
N THR A 16 2.20 2.99 12.95
CA THR A 16 3.08 2.21 12.06
C THR A 16 4.13 1.38 12.81
N ALA A 17 4.75 1.89 13.88
CA ALA A 17 5.72 1.12 14.67
C ALA A 17 5.07 -0.10 15.34
N ALA A 18 3.93 0.12 15.99
CA ALA A 18 3.21 -0.91 16.74
C ALA A 18 2.62 -1.99 15.83
N VAL A 19 2.18 -1.60 14.62
CA VAL A 19 1.61 -2.57 13.66
C VAL A 19 2.70 -3.38 12.95
N LEU A 20 3.90 -2.82 12.71
CA LEU A 20 5.04 -3.60 12.23
C LEU A 20 5.43 -4.72 13.21
N GLY A 21 5.38 -4.42 14.52
CA GLY A 21 5.67 -5.41 15.58
C GLY A 21 4.78 -6.66 15.58
N ASN A 22 3.55 -6.54 15.07
CA ASN A 22 2.59 -7.64 15.03
C ASN A 22 2.69 -8.50 13.77
N GLN A 23 3.27 -8.01 12.68
CA GLN A 23 3.36 -8.74 11.40
C GLN A 23 4.52 -9.74 11.37
N MET A 24 5.66 -9.36 11.93
CA MET A 24 6.87 -10.18 11.93
C MET A 24 7.53 -10.21 13.31
N PRO A 25 6.89 -10.83 14.32
CA PRO A 25 7.43 -10.86 15.67
C PRO A 25 8.79 -11.57 15.70
N GLY A 26 9.83 -10.84 16.11
CA GLY A 26 11.17 -11.38 16.30
C GLY A 26 12.01 -11.53 15.02
N SER A 27 11.58 -10.99 13.88
CA SER A 27 12.47 -10.97 12.69
C SER A 27 13.59 -9.93 12.86
N PRO A 28 14.82 -10.21 12.34
CA PRO A 28 15.87 -9.20 12.27
C PRO A 28 15.43 -7.94 11.51
N ASP A 29 14.57 -8.10 10.51
CA ASP A 29 14.02 -7.01 9.70
C ASP A 29 13.14 -6.07 10.53
N LEU A 30 12.38 -6.58 11.49
CA LEU A 30 11.58 -5.76 12.40
C LEU A 30 12.46 -4.91 13.33
N ALA A 31 13.51 -5.51 13.88
CA ALA A 31 14.46 -4.80 14.73
C ALA A 31 15.16 -3.68 13.96
N LEU A 32 15.61 -3.98 12.73
CA LEU A 32 16.23 -3.00 11.85
C LEU A 32 15.24 -1.90 11.44
N GLY A 33 14.02 -2.26 11.06
CA GLY A 33 12.96 -1.31 10.71
C GLY A 33 12.68 -0.33 11.86
N THR A 34 12.60 -0.84 13.09
CA THR A 34 12.39 -0.01 14.30
C THR A 34 13.55 0.96 14.55
N LEU A 35 14.79 0.52 14.34
CA LEU A 35 15.99 1.36 14.50
C LEU A 35 16.12 2.45 13.44
N LEU A 36 15.69 2.16 12.20
CA LEU A 36 15.83 3.08 11.07
C LEU A 36 14.63 4.03 10.92
N MET A 37 13.48 3.71 11.52
CA MET A 37 12.26 4.48 11.34
C MET A 37 12.41 5.88 11.95
N ARG A 38 12.09 6.91 11.16
CA ARG A 38 12.10 8.30 11.59
C ARG A 38 10.67 8.81 11.77
N PRO A 39 10.40 9.64 12.79
CA PRO A 39 9.10 10.30 12.90
C PRO A 39 8.78 11.05 11.60
N THR A 40 7.65 10.73 11.01
CA THR A 40 7.16 11.39 9.79
C THR A 40 5.81 11.98 10.10
N VAL A 41 5.64 13.28 9.89
CA VAL A 41 4.33 13.91 9.96
C VAL A 41 3.74 13.82 8.57
N LEU A 42 2.70 12.99 8.40
CA LEU A 42 1.86 13.11 7.20
C LEU A 42 1.15 14.45 7.32
N ALA A 43 1.54 15.43 6.49
CA ALA A 43 0.80 16.67 6.41
C ALA A 43 -0.65 16.35 6.01
N GLU A 44 -1.62 16.91 6.70
CA GLU A 44 -2.99 16.90 6.22
C GLU A 44 -2.99 17.59 4.85
N LEU A 45 -3.22 16.81 3.80
CA LEU A 45 -3.44 17.33 2.46
C LEU A 45 -4.80 18.05 2.45
N GLU A 46 -4.84 19.26 3.00
CA GLU A 46 -6.05 20.10 3.07
C GLU A 46 -6.44 20.66 1.69
N LYS A 47 -5.53 20.61 0.71
CA LYS A 47 -5.83 20.94 -0.68
C LYS A 47 -6.21 19.67 -1.42
N GLU A 48 -7.47 19.57 -1.83
CA GLU A 48 -7.88 18.79 -2.99
C GLU A 48 -7.04 19.24 -4.19
N ILE A 49 -5.86 18.66 -4.36
CA ILE A 49 -5.19 18.67 -5.64
C ILE A 49 -6.04 17.73 -6.50
N ALA A 50 -6.94 18.30 -7.29
CA ALA A 50 -7.71 17.56 -8.25
C ALA A 50 -6.74 16.87 -9.21
N LEU A 51 -6.63 15.55 -9.08
CA LEU A 51 -5.88 14.73 -10.03
C LEU A 51 -6.69 14.73 -11.33
N LEU A 52 -6.12 15.31 -12.38
CA LEU A 52 -6.80 15.43 -13.68
C LEU A 52 -6.52 14.19 -14.53
N GLU A 53 -7.55 13.71 -15.23
CA GLU A 53 -7.45 12.57 -16.16
C GLU A 53 -6.41 12.80 -17.26
N GLU A 54 -6.29 14.03 -17.76
CA GLU A 54 -5.29 14.40 -18.78
C GLU A 54 -3.83 14.19 -18.32
N ASN A 55 -3.57 14.26 -17.01
CA ASN A 55 -2.23 14.16 -16.45
C ASN A 55 -2.06 12.87 -15.63
N TYR A 56 -2.68 12.80 -14.45
CA TYR A 56 -2.54 11.64 -13.57
C TYR A 56 -3.20 10.40 -14.16
N GLY A 57 -4.34 10.56 -14.84
CA GLY A 57 -5.05 9.45 -15.49
C GLY A 57 -4.42 8.95 -16.80
N SER A 58 -3.50 9.71 -17.41
CA SER A 58 -2.86 9.31 -18.67
C SER A 58 -1.68 8.36 -18.51
N VAL A 59 -1.17 8.22 -17.29
CA VAL A 59 -0.10 7.27 -16.96
C VAL A 59 -0.71 5.92 -16.62
N PRO A 60 -0.17 4.80 -17.13
CA PRO A 60 -0.64 3.47 -16.74
C PRO A 60 -0.49 3.22 -15.23
N HIS A 61 -1.55 2.72 -14.60
CA HIS A 61 -1.58 2.41 -13.17
C HIS A 61 -1.60 0.92 -12.93
N VAL A 62 -0.65 0.47 -12.13
CA VAL A 62 -0.58 -0.91 -11.63
C VAL A 62 -0.86 -0.90 -10.13
N TYR A 63 -1.72 -1.79 -9.67
CA TYR A 63 -1.94 -2.02 -8.24
C TYR A 63 -1.52 -3.44 -7.83
N LEU A 64 -0.83 -3.53 -6.69
CA LEU A 64 -0.41 -4.79 -6.09
C LEU A 64 -1.12 -4.99 -4.76
N ILE A 65 -1.87 -6.09 -4.65
CA ILE A 65 -2.61 -6.48 -3.46
C ILE A 65 -1.75 -7.40 -2.60
N CYS A 66 -1.56 -7.02 -1.34
CA CYS A 66 -0.96 -7.88 -0.32
C CYS A 66 -2.06 -8.62 0.44
N GLU A 67 -2.08 -9.95 0.33
CA GLU A 67 -3.15 -10.79 0.89
C GLU A 67 -3.22 -10.74 2.42
N ASN A 68 -2.07 -10.78 3.10
CA ASN A 68 -1.96 -10.85 4.56
C ASN A 68 -1.66 -9.49 5.21
N ASP A 69 -2.01 -8.40 4.53
CA ASP A 69 -1.78 -7.06 5.06
C ASP A 69 -2.77 -6.72 6.19
N ILE A 70 -2.21 -6.43 7.36
CA ILE A 70 -2.98 -6.05 8.55
C ILE A 70 -3.06 -4.53 8.77
N VAL A 71 -2.25 -3.74 8.07
CA VAL A 71 -2.32 -2.26 8.09
C VAL A 71 -3.40 -1.81 7.12
N THR A 72 -3.30 -2.29 5.88
CA THR A 72 -4.24 -2.02 4.80
C THR A 72 -4.93 -3.32 4.42
N HIS A 73 -6.00 -3.67 5.14
CA HIS A 73 -6.76 -4.88 4.87
C HIS A 73 -7.22 -4.98 3.41
N GLN A 74 -7.28 -6.20 2.88
CA GLN A 74 -7.68 -6.47 1.49
C GLN A 74 -8.99 -5.76 1.06
N ARG A 75 -9.97 -5.65 1.97
CA ARG A 75 -11.22 -4.91 1.70
C ARG A 75 -10.98 -3.43 1.42
N PHE A 76 -10.06 -2.80 2.15
CA PHE A 76 -9.67 -1.42 1.95
C PHE A 76 -8.90 -1.26 0.63
N GLN A 77 -7.96 -2.16 0.34
CA GLN A 77 -7.24 -2.19 -0.93
C GLN A 77 -8.21 -2.28 -2.12
N ASN A 78 -9.18 -3.20 -2.07
CA ASN A 78 -10.23 -3.33 -3.09
C ASN A 78 -11.09 -2.07 -3.19
N CYS A 79 -11.46 -1.45 -2.06
CA CYS A 79 -12.22 -0.21 -2.06
C CYS A 79 -11.45 0.91 -2.79
N VAL A 80 -10.16 1.04 -2.51
CA VAL A 80 -9.28 2.02 -3.16
C VAL A 80 -9.16 1.76 -4.66
N ILE A 81 -8.99 0.50 -5.09
CA ILE A 81 -8.98 0.13 -6.51
C ILE A 81 -10.28 0.56 -7.19
N HIS A 82 -11.43 0.23 -6.60
CA HIS A 82 -12.73 0.55 -7.19
C HIS A 82 -13.07 2.04 -7.21
N GLN A 83 -12.63 2.81 -6.22
CA GLN A 83 -13.03 4.21 -6.05
C GLN A 83 -12.03 5.21 -6.65
N ARG A 84 -10.74 4.91 -6.58
CA ARG A 84 -9.67 5.85 -6.93
C ARG A 84 -8.86 5.43 -8.14
N PHE A 85 -8.75 4.14 -8.40
CA PHE A 85 -8.04 3.59 -9.55
C PHE A 85 -9.04 2.91 -10.50
N GLN A 86 -10.12 3.61 -10.84
CA GLN A 86 -11.12 3.10 -11.78
C GLN A 86 -10.49 2.72 -13.14
N ASN A 87 -9.39 3.40 -13.50
CA ASN A 87 -8.57 3.14 -14.68
C ASN A 87 -7.29 2.36 -14.36
N CYS A 88 -7.27 1.50 -13.34
CA CYS A 88 -6.11 0.64 -13.08
C CYS A 88 -5.97 -0.37 -14.22
N ASP A 89 -4.88 -0.27 -14.98
CA ASP A 89 -4.62 -1.16 -16.11
C ASP A 89 -4.44 -2.61 -15.66
N GLU A 90 -3.81 -2.81 -14.50
CA GLU A 90 -3.61 -4.14 -13.97
C GLU A 90 -3.56 -4.21 -12.45
N VAL A 91 -4.29 -5.19 -11.91
CA VAL A 91 -4.27 -5.54 -10.49
C VAL A 91 -3.71 -6.95 -10.33
N LYS A 92 -2.74 -7.12 -9.43
CA LYS A 92 -2.19 -8.43 -9.07
C LYS A 92 -2.18 -8.62 -7.58
N MET A 93 -2.53 -9.81 -7.12
CA MET A 93 -2.38 -10.20 -5.73
C MET A 93 -1.12 -11.04 -5.55
N ILE A 94 -0.34 -10.73 -4.51
CA ILE A 94 0.75 -11.58 -4.03
C ILE A 94 0.25 -12.35 -2.81
N SER A 95 0.09 -13.66 -2.98
CA SER A 95 -0.41 -14.53 -1.93
C SER A 95 0.59 -14.65 -0.78
N GLY A 96 0.08 -14.52 0.43
CA GLY A 96 0.87 -14.55 1.65
C GLY A 96 1.79 -13.34 1.88
N ALA A 97 1.77 -12.32 1.02
CA ALA A 97 2.51 -11.07 1.27
C ALA A 97 1.86 -10.28 2.41
N ASP A 98 2.70 -9.79 3.31
CA ASP A 98 2.32 -8.84 4.36
C ASP A 98 2.38 -7.39 3.85
N HIS A 99 2.21 -6.40 4.75
CA HIS A 99 2.29 -4.99 4.37
C HIS A 99 3.65 -4.63 3.76
N MET A 100 4.70 -5.35 4.17
CA MET A 100 6.06 -5.17 3.71
C MET A 100 6.41 -6.24 2.67
N ALA A 101 5.68 -6.27 1.55
CA ALA A 101 5.88 -7.24 0.46
C ALA A 101 7.35 -7.32 -0.02
N MET A 102 8.09 -6.22 0.08
CA MET A 102 9.53 -6.15 -0.22
C MET A 102 10.42 -6.98 0.72
N PHE A 103 9.95 -7.29 1.93
CA PHE A 103 10.64 -8.16 2.90
C PHE A 103 10.04 -9.56 2.94
N SER A 104 8.71 -9.69 2.96
CA SER A 104 8.05 -11.00 3.02
C SER A 104 8.14 -11.78 1.70
N LYS A 105 7.99 -11.10 0.56
CA LYS A 105 7.92 -11.69 -0.79
C LYS A 105 8.80 -10.97 -1.82
N PRO A 106 10.10 -10.71 -1.54
CA PRO A 106 10.97 -9.89 -2.40
C PRO A 106 11.11 -10.42 -3.83
N LYS A 107 11.21 -11.75 -4.00
CA LYS A 107 11.37 -12.37 -5.32
C LYS A 107 10.10 -12.23 -6.17
N GLU A 108 8.94 -12.54 -5.58
CA GLU A 108 7.66 -12.44 -6.26
C GLU A 108 7.38 -10.98 -6.67
N LEU A 109 7.66 -10.02 -5.76
CA LEU A 109 7.59 -8.60 -6.07
C LEU A 109 8.57 -8.20 -7.18
N CYS A 110 9.81 -8.67 -7.14
CA CYS A 110 10.83 -8.34 -8.15
C CYS A 110 10.45 -8.86 -9.54
N PHE A 111 10.03 -10.13 -9.65
CA PHE A 111 9.57 -10.69 -10.92
C PHE A 111 8.35 -9.93 -11.47
N PHE A 112 7.40 -9.60 -10.59
CA PHE A 112 6.24 -8.81 -10.96
C PHE A 112 6.60 -7.43 -11.52
N LEU A 113 7.52 -6.72 -10.85
CA LEU A 113 7.99 -5.41 -11.30
C LEU A 113 8.79 -5.53 -12.61
N GLN A 114 9.60 -6.57 -12.76
CA GLN A 114 10.38 -6.80 -13.98
C GLN A 114 9.47 -7.05 -15.19
N GLU A 115 8.47 -7.92 -15.06
CA GLU A 115 7.50 -8.22 -16.12
C GLU A 115 6.78 -6.95 -16.61
N ARG A 116 6.51 -6.01 -15.70
CA ARG A 116 5.86 -4.73 -16.02
C ARG A 116 6.80 -3.71 -16.62
N ALA A 117 8.04 -3.65 -16.14
CA ALA A 117 9.07 -2.80 -16.73
C ALA A 117 9.39 -3.18 -18.18
N GLU A 118 9.15 -4.43 -18.57
CA GLU A 118 9.25 -4.86 -19.96
C GLU A 118 8.00 -4.53 -20.78
N LYS A 119 6.83 -4.40 -20.13
CA LYS A 119 5.54 -4.14 -20.77
C LYS A 119 5.28 -2.65 -21.04
N TYR A 120 5.69 -1.77 -20.13
CA TYR A 120 5.43 -0.32 -20.15
C TYR A 120 6.73 0.47 -20.32
#